data_AF-A0A7S2BIH4-F1
#
_entry.id   AF-A0A7S2BIH4-F1
#
_cell.length_a   1.000
_cell.length_b   1.000
_cell.length_c   1.000
_cell.angle_alpha   90.00
_cell.angle_beta   90.00
_cell.angle_gamma   90.00
#
_symmetry.space_group_name_H-M   'P 1'
#
loop_
_entity.id
_entity.type
_entity.pdbx_description
1 polymer ?
#
loop_
_entity_poly.entity_id
_entity_poly.type
_entity_poly.pdbx_seq_one_letter_code
_entity_poly.pdbx_strand_id
1 'polypeptide(L)'
;VLTAEQLAPLLEPPEYRRSAAAVNVDESWVLSTLTRLNGRPEVTDGGQIVYVFDDLRTTASSSKGEKPPAIIEEQEVPFSLAEDDQLYLAGGLGLVNLIGAAYLGVQLGGLPAGMAVPGFIGLVKTWYPALLAYAIGFIAAPTVRYLSLDSTNTAIQDRNKNRQDWLNVLRSGEVDGKMAQARKL
;
A
#
# COMPACT_ATOMS: atom_id res chain seq x y z
N VAL A 1 15.20 26.36 -5.88
CA VAL A 1 15.83 25.38 -4.96
C VAL A 1 14.79 24.92 -3.94
N LEU A 2 14.97 23.73 -3.36
CA LEU A 2 14.01 23.11 -2.43
C LEU A 2 14.75 22.55 -1.21
N THR A 3 14.13 22.54 -0.04
CA THR A 3 14.67 21.83 1.14
C THR A 3 14.17 20.38 1.19
N ALA A 4 14.82 19.52 1.97
CA ALA A 4 14.34 18.15 2.21
C ALA A 4 12.87 18.16 2.68
N GLU A 5 12.54 19.02 3.63
CA GLU A 5 11.20 19.10 4.22
C GLU A 5 10.14 19.49 3.20
N GLN A 6 10.48 20.34 2.22
CA GLN A 6 9.57 20.69 1.12
C GLN A 6 9.32 19.54 0.15
N LEU A 7 10.25 18.59 0.05
CA LEU A 7 10.11 17.39 -0.77
C LEU A 7 9.40 16.23 -0.04
N ALA A 8 9.38 16.26 1.30
CA ALA A 8 8.88 15.17 2.13
C ALA A 8 7.43 14.74 1.80
N PRO A 9 6.46 15.65 1.58
CA PRO A 9 5.09 15.25 1.20
C PRO A 9 4.97 14.57 -0.17
N LEU A 10 6.01 14.66 -1.01
CA LEU A 10 6.01 14.15 -2.39
C LEU A 10 6.85 12.88 -2.55
N LEU A 11 7.59 12.47 -1.51
CA LEU A 11 8.55 11.36 -1.54
C LEU A 11 8.21 10.33 -0.44
N GLU A 12 9.19 9.51 -0.06
CA GLU A 12 9.12 8.55 1.04
C GLU A 12 10.08 8.99 2.15
N PRO A 13 9.74 10.02 2.94
CA PRO A 13 10.57 10.44 4.05
C PRO A 13 10.49 9.43 5.21
N PRO A 14 11.49 9.37 6.09
CA PRO A 14 11.37 8.65 7.36
C PRO A 14 10.27 9.27 8.23
N GLU A 15 9.85 8.54 9.28
CA GLU A 15 8.91 9.08 10.26
C GLU A 15 9.40 10.42 10.81
N TYR A 16 8.53 11.43 10.77
CA TYR A 16 8.84 12.72 11.38
C TYR A 16 9.00 12.55 12.90
N ARG A 17 10.26 12.52 13.35
CA ARG A 17 10.61 12.57 14.78
C ARG A 17 11.00 13.98 15.16
N ARG A 18 10.20 14.60 16.02
CA ARG A 18 10.58 15.83 16.74
C ARG A 18 11.64 15.47 17.80
N SER A 19 12.88 15.26 17.38
CA SER A 19 13.99 15.02 18.30
C SER A 19 14.78 16.30 18.54
N ALA A 20 14.72 16.78 19.78
CA ALA A 20 15.49 17.91 20.32
C ALA A 20 17.01 17.66 20.44
N ALA A 21 17.54 16.61 19.80
CA ALA A 21 18.94 16.19 19.84
C ALA A 21 19.40 15.76 18.44
N ALA A 22 19.34 16.68 17.47
CA ALA A 22 19.78 16.43 16.11
C ALA A 22 21.27 16.73 15.98
N VAL A 23 22.12 15.70 15.96
CA VAL A 23 23.51 15.84 15.48
C VAL A 23 23.62 15.43 14.00
N ASN A 24 22.67 14.69 13.43
CA ASN A 24 22.59 14.46 11.98
C ASN A 24 21.12 14.35 11.54
N VAL A 25 20.67 15.25 10.67
CA VAL A 25 19.42 15.08 9.92
C VAL A 25 19.74 14.13 8.77
N ASP A 26 19.18 12.92 8.78
CA ASP A 26 19.35 11.97 7.68
C ASP A 26 18.43 12.35 6.51
N GLU A 27 19.02 13.02 5.52
CA GLU A 27 18.34 13.44 4.28
C GLU A 27 18.65 12.49 3.10
N SER A 28 19.19 11.30 3.36
CA SER A 28 19.60 10.33 2.33
C SER A 28 18.43 9.85 1.44
N TRP A 29 17.21 9.89 1.97
CA TRP A 29 15.98 9.53 1.25
C TRP A 29 15.69 10.44 0.03
N VAL A 30 16.30 11.63 -0.05
CA VAL A 30 16.17 12.54 -1.20
C VAL A 30 17.06 12.11 -2.38
N LEU A 31 18.13 11.33 -2.14
CA LEU A 31 19.17 11.02 -3.14
C LEU A 31 18.64 10.29 -4.38
N SER A 32 17.68 9.37 -4.19
CA SER A 32 17.04 8.64 -5.29
C SER A 32 16.32 9.60 -6.26
N THR A 33 15.76 10.68 -5.72
CA THR A 33 15.07 11.72 -6.49
C THR A 33 16.06 12.64 -7.19
N LEU A 34 17.16 12.99 -6.52
CA LEU A 34 18.23 13.79 -7.15
C LEU A 34 18.82 13.08 -8.36
N THR A 35 19.13 11.79 -8.25
CA THR A 35 19.68 11.02 -9.37
C THR A 35 18.69 10.88 -10.53
N ARG A 36 17.40 10.70 -10.26
CA ARG A 36 16.35 10.59 -11.29
C ARG A 36 16.03 11.90 -12.00
N LEU A 37 16.03 13.02 -11.27
CA LEU A 37 15.63 14.33 -11.77
C LEU A 37 16.83 15.23 -12.07
N ASN A 38 18.03 14.65 -12.17
CA ASN A 38 19.29 15.36 -12.41
C ASN A 38 19.50 16.56 -11.44
N GLY A 39 19.11 16.37 -10.18
CA GLY A 39 19.27 17.34 -9.11
C GLY A 39 20.64 17.24 -8.44
N ARG A 40 21.07 18.33 -7.80
CA ARG A 40 22.29 18.36 -6.98
C ARG A 40 22.02 18.93 -5.58
N PRO A 41 22.76 18.48 -4.56
CA PRO A 41 22.80 19.16 -3.28
C PRO A 41 23.71 20.40 -3.37
N GLU A 42 23.33 21.46 -2.68
CA GLU A 42 24.09 22.69 -2.50
C GLU A 42 23.99 23.14 -1.05
N VAL A 43 25.04 23.76 -0.50
CA VAL A 43 25.08 24.19 0.90
C VAL A 43 24.92 25.71 0.94
N THR A 44 23.96 26.19 1.72
CA THR A 44 23.75 27.64 1.93
C THR A 44 24.86 28.23 2.80
N ASP A 45 25.02 29.56 2.78
CA ASP A 45 25.93 30.28 3.69
C ASP A 45 25.66 29.97 5.17
N GLY A 46 24.41 29.58 5.51
CA GLY A 46 24.00 29.18 6.86
C GLY A 46 24.27 27.70 7.18
N GLY A 47 24.99 26.98 6.32
CA GLY A 47 25.35 25.57 6.50
C GLY A 47 24.20 24.59 6.30
N GLN A 48 23.11 25.01 5.65
CA GLN A 48 21.96 24.15 5.39
C GLN A 48 22.09 23.50 4.02
N ILE A 49 21.67 22.24 3.90
CA ILE A 49 21.60 21.56 2.60
C ILE A 49 20.29 21.94 1.92
N VAL A 50 20.41 22.33 0.64
CA VAL A 50 19.30 22.57 -0.27
C VAL A 50 19.51 21.79 -1.56
N TYR A 51 18.42 21.53 -2.27
CA TYR A 51 18.44 20.75 -3.49
C TYR A 51 18.04 21.60 -4.69
N VAL A 52 18.83 21.51 -5.75
CA VAL A 52 18.67 22.30 -6.97
C VAL A 52 18.39 21.38 -8.14
N PHE A 53 17.33 21.68 -8.89
CA PHE A 53 16.89 20.93 -10.08
C PHE A 53 16.83 21.88 -11.28
N ASP A 54 17.95 22.10 -11.96
CA ASP A 54 18.02 23.09 -13.04
C ASP A 54 17.12 22.72 -14.22
N ASP A 55 17.07 21.44 -14.58
CA ASP A 55 16.27 20.91 -15.69
C ASP A 55 14.75 21.07 -15.46
N LEU A 56 14.31 21.17 -14.20
CA LEU A 56 12.90 21.38 -13.86
C LEU A 56 12.50 22.86 -13.84
N ARG A 57 13.45 23.80 -13.74
CA ARG A 57 13.17 25.25 -13.73
C ARG A 57 12.72 25.75 -15.10
N THR A 58 13.31 25.21 -16.16
CA THR A 58 13.01 25.61 -17.55
C THR A 58 11.59 25.18 -17.96
N THR A 59 11.16 24.00 -17.53
CA THR A 59 9.81 23.47 -17.79
C THR A 59 8.74 24.16 -16.95
N ALA A 60 9.02 24.45 -15.67
CA ALA A 60 8.09 25.17 -14.79
C ALA A 60 7.77 26.59 -15.28
N SER A 61 8.74 27.31 -15.86
CA SER A 61 8.55 28.69 -16.37
C SER A 61 7.62 28.75 -17.60
N SER A 62 7.47 27.63 -18.32
CA SER A 62 6.63 27.52 -19.52
C SER A 62 5.24 26.95 -19.21
N SER A 63 5.05 26.41 -18.01
CA SER A 63 3.79 25.79 -17.57
C SER A 63 2.83 26.85 -16.99
N LYS A 64 1.80 27.19 -17.76
CA LYS A 64 0.65 28.00 -17.30
C LYS A 64 -0.42 27.14 -16.58
N GLY A 65 -0.01 26.01 -16.04
CA GLY A 65 -0.87 24.92 -15.55
C GLY A 65 -1.38 25.09 -14.13
N GLU A 66 -2.28 24.18 -13.76
CA GLU A 66 -2.88 24.05 -12.43
C GLU A 66 -1.81 23.81 -11.35
N LYS A 67 -2.04 24.36 -10.16
CA LYS A 67 -1.11 24.21 -9.03
C LYS A 67 -1.03 22.73 -8.66
N PRO A 68 0.17 22.11 -8.64
CA PRO A 68 0.30 20.71 -8.29
C PRO A 68 -0.14 20.47 -6.84
N PRO A 69 -0.59 19.25 -6.50
CA PRO A 69 -1.00 18.91 -5.15
C PRO A 69 0.18 19.07 -4.17
N ALA A 70 -0.13 19.49 -2.94
CA ALA A 70 0.88 19.70 -1.91
C ALA A 70 1.38 18.41 -1.26
N ILE A 71 0.74 17.27 -1.54
CA ILE A 71 1.02 15.94 -1.02
C ILE A 71 0.64 14.91 -2.09
N ILE A 72 1.39 13.81 -2.15
CA ILE A 72 1.03 12.64 -2.95
C ILE A 72 0.56 11.54 -2.01
N GLU A 73 -0.68 11.09 -2.19
CA GLU A 73 -1.24 9.97 -1.46
C GLU A 73 -1.16 8.71 -2.32
N GLU A 74 -0.58 7.65 -1.76
CA GLU A 74 -0.62 6.32 -2.33
C GLU A 74 -2.05 5.74 -2.20
N GLN A 75 -2.54 5.08 -3.24
CA GLN A 75 -3.87 4.48 -3.21
C GLN A 75 -3.81 3.07 -2.60
N GLU A 76 -4.78 2.76 -1.75
CA GLU A 76 -4.96 1.41 -1.23
C GLU A 76 -5.28 0.41 -2.34
N VAL A 77 -4.81 -0.82 -2.19
CA VAL A 77 -5.07 -1.89 -3.14
C VAL A 77 -6.45 -2.48 -2.83
N PRO A 78 -7.43 -2.40 -3.76
CA PRO A 78 -8.75 -2.97 -3.52
C PRO A 78 -8.67 -4.49 -3.44
N PHE A 79 -9.54 -5.09 -2.62
CA PHE A 79 -9.62 -6.54 -2.46
C PHE A 79 -9.88 -7.25 -3.80
N SER A 80 -10.83 -6.72 -4.57
CA SER A 80 -11.25 -7.21 -5.88
C SER A 80 -11.66 -6.03 -6.76
N LEU A 81 -11.64 -6.24 -8.08
CA LEU A 81 -12.22 -5.31 -9.06
C LEU A 81 -13.67 -5.69 -9.42
N ALA A 82 -14.20 -6.74 -8.79
CA ALA A 82 -15.59 -7.16 -8.95
C ALA A 82 -16.53 -6.18 -8.26
N GLU A 83 -17.75 -6.07 -8.77
CA GLU A 83 -18.82 -5.29 -8.14
C GLU A 83 -19.24 -5.95 -6.81
N ASP A 84 -19.75 -5.15 -5.88
CA ASP A 84 -20.09 -5.61 -4.53
C ASP A 84 -21.11 -6.76 -4.55
N ASP A 85 -22.08 -6.70 -5.46
CA ASP A 85 -23.09 -7.75 -5.64
C ASP A 85 -22.47 -9.09 -6.05
N GLN A 86 -21.49 -9.07 -6.97
CA GLN A 86 -20.74 -10.25 -7.39
C GLN A 86 -19.93 -10.84 -6.24
N LEU A 87 -19.35 -10.00 -5.38
CA LEU A 87 -18.62 -10.44 -4.20
C LEU A 87 -19.55 -11.10 -3.18
N TYR A 88 -20.71 -10.50 -2.91
CA TYR A 88 -21.70 -11.08 -2.00
C TYR A 88 -22.25 -12.40 -2.53
N LEU A 89 -22.58 -12.46 -3.83
CA LEU A 89 -23.05 -13.68 -4.48
C LEU A 89 -21.99 -14.79 -4.48
N ALA A 90 -20.73 -14.45 -4.78
CA ALA A 90 -19.63 -15.40 -4.73
C ALA A 90 -19.41 -15.91 -3.30
N GLY A 91 -19.43 -15.03 -2.30
CA GLY A 91 -19.34 -15.40 -0.89
C GLY A 91 -20.48 -16.33 -0.46
N GLY A 92 -21.72 -15.99 -0.83
CA GLY A 92 -22.90 -16.81 -0.57
C GLY A 92 -22.81 -18.19 -1.22
N LEU A 93 -22.40 -18.25 -2.49
CA LEU A 93 -22.20 -19.50 -3.21
C LEU A 93 -21.12 -20.37 -2.56
N GLY A 94 -20.01 -19.76 -2.13
CA GLY A 94 -18.94 -20.43 -1.40
C GLY A 94 -19.44 -21.06 -0.10
N LEU A 95 -20.24 -20.32 0.68
CA LEU A 95 -20.83 -20.82 1.92
C LEU A 95 -21.78 -22.00 1.67
N VAL A 96 -22.68 -21.88 0.68
CA VAL A 96 -23.59 -22.97 0.29
C VAL A 96 -22.80 -24.21 -0.15
N ASN A 97 -21.75 -24.03 -0.95
CA ASN A 97 -20.90 -25.13 -1.41
C ASN A 97 -20.18 -25.82 -0.24
N LEU A 98 -19.65 -25.06 0.73
CA LEU A 98 -18.98 -25.61 1.90
C LEU A 98 -19.94 -26.39 2.81
N ILE A 99 -21.14 -25.84 3.07
CA ILE A 99 -22.18 -26.53 3.84
C ILE A 99 -22.62 -27.81 3.11
N GLY A 100 -22.84 -27.74 1.80
CA GLY A 100 -23.20 -28.89 0.99
C GLY A 100 -22.13 -29.99 1.03
N ALA A 101 -20.85 -29.62 0.89
CA ALA A 101 -19.74 -30.54 1.01
C ALA A 101 -19.68 -31.17 2.42
N ALA A 102 -19.84 -30.38 3.48
CA ALA A 102 -19.85 -30.89 4.85
C ALA A 102 -21.02 -31.88 5.07
N TYR A 103 -22.22 -31.55 4.59
CA TYR A 103 -23.39 -32.42 4.66
C TYR A 103 -23.16 -33.73 3.91
N LEU A 104 -22.62 -33.68 2.69
CA LEU A 104 -22.23 -34.88 1.93
C LEU A 104 -21.22 -35.72 2.69
N GLY A 105 -20.26 -35.10 3.38
CA GLY A 105 -19.29 -35.79 4.23
C GLY A 105 -19.95 -36.59 5.35
N VAL A 106 -20.92 -36.00 6.04
CA VAL A 106 -21.70 -36.70 7.09
C VAL A 106 -22.44 -37.91 6.52
N GLN A 107 -23.09 -37.74 5.36
CA GLN A 107 -23.83 -38.85 4.72
C GLN A 107 -22.90 -39.98 4.25
N LEU A 108 -21.77 -39.65 3.63
CA LEU A 108 -20.79 -40.63 3.17
C LEU A 108 -20.07 -41.32 4.32
N GLY A 109 -19.84 -40.62 5.43
CA GLY A 109 -19.23 -41.17 6.64
C GLY A 109 -20.11 -42.18 7.38
N GLY A 110 -21.44 -42.13 7.18
CA GLY A 110 -22.39 -43.11 7.71
C GLY A 110 -22.39 -44.46 6.96
N LEU A 111 -21.70 -44.56 5.82
CA LEU A 111 -21.61 -45.80 5.05
C LEU A 111 -20.64 -46.80 5.71
N PRO A 112 -20.93 -48.10 5.71
CA PRO A 112 -20.04 -49.11 6.29
C PRO A 112 -18.64 -49.05 5.69
N ALA A 113 -17.62 -49.04 6.56
CA ALA A 113 -16.22 -49.03 6.14
C ALA A 113 -15.89 -50.30 5.33
N GLY A 114 -15.18 -50.13 4.22
CA GLY A 114 -14.81 -51.25 3.33
C GLY A 114 -15.92 -51.74 2.39
N MET A 115 -17.14 -51.21 2.47
CA MET A 115 -18.19 -51.54 1.51
C MET A 115 -17.91 -50.89 0.16
N ALA A 116 -17.83 -51.71 -0.90
CA ALA A 116 -17.84 -51.22 -2.27
C ALA A 116 -19.24 -50.69 -2.58
N VAL A 117 -19.34 -49.38 -2.81
CA VAL A 117 -20.59 -48.73 -3.22
C VAL A 117 -20.50 -48.49 -4.73
N PRO A 118 -21.12 -49.32 -5.57
CA PRO A 118 -21.07 -49.14 -7.01
C PRO A 118 -21.97 -47.98 -7.48
N GLY A 119 -21.75 -47.52 -8.71
CA GLY A 119 -22.56 -46.49 -9.35
C GLY A 119 -22.22 -45.06 -8.89
N PHE A 120 -23.20 -44.16 -9.01
CA PHE A 120 -22.99 -42.72 -8.80
C PHE A 120 -22.50 -42.36 -7.39
N ILE A 121 -23.02 -43.01 -6.36
CA ILE A 121 -22.61 -42.76 -4.96
C ILE A 121 -21.13 -43.15 -4.74
N GLY A 122 -20.68 -44.23 -5.37
CA GLY A 122 -19.26 -44.61 -5.39
C GLY A 122 -18.38 -43.54 -6.01
N LEU A 123 -18.80 -43.01 -7.17
CA LEU A 123 -18.08 -41.93 -7.84
C LEU A 123 -17.97 -40.68 -6.94
N VAL A 124 -19.06 -40.25 -6.32
CA VAL A 124 -19.06 -39.11 -5.39
C VAL A 124 -18.14 -39.38 -4.20
N LYS A 125 -18.19 -40.58 -3.62
CA LYS A 125 -17.29 -40.98 -2.52
C LYS A 125 -15.81 -40.93 -2.93
N THR A 126 -15.47 -41.38 -4.14
CA THR A 126 -14.10 -41.32 -4.67
C THR A 126 -13.62 -39.89 -4.87
N TRP A 127 -14.47 -39.00 -5.40
CA TRP A 127 -14.10 -37.60 -5.66
C TRP A 127 -14.33 -36.66 -4.49
N TYR A 128 -15.01 -37.11 -3.43
CA TYR A 128 -15.33 -36.31 -2.26
C TYR A 128 -14.14 -35.55 -1.66
N PRO A 129 -12.94 -36.16 -1.49
CA PRO A 129 -11.78 -35.42 -0.99
C PRO A 129 -11.41 -34.21 -1.86
N ALA A 130 -11.51 -34.34 -3.19
CA ALA A 130 -11.24 -33.24 -4.11
C ALA A 130 -12.32 -32.17 -4.05
N LEU A 131 -13.60 -32.57 -3.94
CA LEU A 131 -14.72 -31.63 -3.76
C LEU A 131 -14.60 -30.84 -2.45
N LEU A 132 -14.23 -31.52 -1.35
CA LEU A 132 -14.02 -30.88 -0.06
C LEU A 132 -12.82 -29.92 -0.11
N ALA A 133 -11.70 -30.35 -0.69
CA ALA A 133 -10.52 -29.50 -0.87
C ALA A 133 -10.84 -28.25 -1.69
N TYR A 134 -11.63 -28.38 -2.75
CA TYR A 134 -12.11 -27.25 -3.55
C TYR A 134 -13.00 -26.31 -2.73
N ALA A 135 -13.98 -26.83 -2.00
CA ALA A 135 -14.88 -26.01 -1.18
C ALA A 135 -14.13 -25.21 -0.10
N ILE A 136 -13.15 -25.86 0.56
CA ILE A 136 -12.26 -25.17 1.51
C ILE A 136 -11.40 -24.13 0.79
N GLY A 137 -10.77 -24.50 -0.32
CA GLY A 137 -9.92 -23.61 -1.11
C GLY A 137 -10.64 -22.36 -1.60
N PHE A 138 -11.91 -22.50 -1.97
CA PHE A 138 -12.76 -21.40 -2.42
C PHE A 138 -12.94 -20.30 -1.36
N ILE A 139 -12.90 -20.67 -0.06
CA ILE A 139 -12.97 -19.72 1.06
C ILE A 139 -11.58 -19.33 1.56
N ALA A 140 -10.66 -20.28 1.64
CA ALA A 140 -9.31 -20.06 2.15
C ALA A 140 -8.50 -19.09 1.28
N ALA A 141 -8.55 -19.24 -0.05
CA ALA A 141 -7.81 -18.38 -0.97
C ALA A 141 -8.16 -16.89 -0.85
N PRO A 142 -9.44 -16.48 -0.92
CA PRO A 142 -9.80 -15.06 -0.71
C PRO A 142 -9.49 -14.59 0.72
N THR A 143 -9.56 -15.46 1.73
CA THR A 143 -9.22 -15.11 3.12
C THR A 143 -7.73 -14.76 3.27
N VAL A 144 -6.84 -15.61 2.72
CA VAL A 144 -5.39 -15.35 2.72
C VAL A 144 -5.06 -14.07 1.95
N ARG A 145 -5.73 -13.85 0.82
CA ARG A 145 -5.61 -12.62 0.05
C ARG A 145 -6.01 -11.41 0.90
N TYR A 146 -7.16 -11.46 1.57
CA TYR A 146 -7.64 -10.37 2.42
C TYR A 146 -6.61 -9.98 3.48
N LEU A 147 -6.07 -10.96 4.23
CA LEU A 147 -5.06 -10.71 5.26
C LEU A 147 -3.76 -10.10 4.71
N SER A 148 -3.37 -10.50 3.51
CA SER A 148 -2.16 -9.97 2.86
C SER A 148 -2.39 -8.53 2.37
N LEU A 149 -3.58 -8.23 1.85
CA LEU A 149 -3.95 -6.88 1.40
C LEU A 149 -4.14 -5.93 2.58
N ASP A 150 -4.72 -6.39 3.68
CA ASP A 150 -4.90 -5.60 4.90
C ASP A 150 -3.57 -5.08 5.45
N SER A 151 -2.55 -5.94 5.53
CA SER A 151 -1.21 -5.53 5.96
C SER A 151 -0.54 -4.56 4.97
N THR A 152 -0.74 -4.77 3.66
CA THR A 152 -0.23 -3.87 2.61
C THR A 152 -0.89 -2.50 2.69
N ASN A 153 -2.21 -2.45 2.85
CA ASN A 153 -2.99 -1.21 2.92
C ASN A 153 -2.71 -0.45 4.22
N THR A 154 -2.51 -1.14 5.34
CA THR A 154 -2.05 -0.51 6.58
C THR A 154 -0.71 0.19 6.38
N ALA A 155 0.25 -0.47 5.74
CA ALA A 155 1.55 0.15 5.43
C ALA A 155 1.42 1.35 4.48
N ILE A 156 0.48 1.33 3.53
CA ILE A 156 0.15 2.46 2.66
C ILE A 156 -0.42 3.63 3.49
N GLN A 157 -1.37 3.35 4.37
CA GLN A 157 -1.96 4.34 5.27
C GLN A 157 -0.92 5.00 6.17
N ASP A 158 0.01 4.21 6.73
CA ASP A 158 1.10 4.73 7.57
C ASP A 158 2.02 5.67 6.78
N ARG A 159 2.38 5.32 5.54
CA ARG A 159 3.19 6.20 4.67
C ARG A 159 2.46 7.48 4.31
N ASN A 160 1.17 7.40 3.95
CA ASN A 160 0.36 8.58 3.66
C ASN A 160 0.21 9.49 4.87
N LYS A 161 -0.01 8.91 6.06
CA LYS A 161 -0.04 9.64 7.31
C LYS A 161 1.29 10.35 7.58
N ASN A 162 2.42 9.67 7.37
CA ASN A 162 3.72 10.29 7.54
C ASN A 162 3.92 11.48 6.59
N ARG A 163 3.52 11.36 5.32
CA ARG A 163 3.55 12.49 4.36
C ARG A 163 2.68 13.66 4.83
N GLN A 164 1.52 13.35 5.40
CA GLN A 164 0.62 14.36 5.96
C GLN A 164 1.22 15.05 7.18
N ASP A 165 1.92 14.31 8.05
CA ASP A 165 2.63 14.87 9.21
C ASP A 165 3.76 15.81 8.76
N TRP A 166 4.55 15.42 7.75
CA TRP A 166 5.55 16.31 7.15
C TRP A 166 4.94 17.56 6.53
N LEU A 167 3.78 17.44 5.85
CA LEU A 167 3.07 18.60 5.31
C LEU A 167 2.58 19.53 6.43
N ASN A 168 2.16 18.98 7.57
CA ASN A 168 1.75 19.76 8.73
C ASN A 168 2.95 20.54 9.32
N VAL A 169 4.16 19.97 9.31
CA VAL A 169 5.40 20.64 9.72
C VAL A 169 5.74 21.81 8.78
N LEU A 170 5.55 21.65 7.47
CA LEU A 170 5.71 22.76 6.53
C LEU A 170 4.72 23.89 6.80
N ARG A 171 3.49 23.55 7.21
CA ARG A 171 2.43 24.52 7.50
C ARG A 171 2.57 25.17 8.87
N SER A 172 3.26 24.55 9.82
CA SER A 172 3.46 25.09 11.17
C SER A 172 4.48 26.24 11.21
N GLY A 173 5.29 26.41 10.17
CA GLY A 173 6.37 27.40 10.10
C GLY A 173 7.66 26.98 10.82
N GLU A 174 7.72 25.75 11.35
CA GLU A 174 8.89 25.25 12.08
C GLU A 174 10.17 25.25 11.23
N VAL A 175 10.03 25.10 9.91
CA VAL A 175 11.14 25.05 8.94
C VAL A 175 11.34 26.35 8.16
N ASP A 176 10.62 27.43 8.50
CA ASP A 176 10.66 28.70 7.76
C ASP A 176 12.05 29.31 7.69
N GLY A 177 12.87 29.14 8.74
CA GLY A 177 14.26 29.61 8.77
C GLY A 177 15.12 28.95 7.67
N LYS A 178 15.01 27.63 7.51
CA LYS A 178 15.72 26.88 6.45
C LYS A 178 15.18 27.24 5.08
N MET A 179 13.86 27.36 4.93
CA MET A 179 13.23 27.80 3.67
C MET A 179 13.62 29.23 3.29
N ALA A 180 13.75 30.14 4.25
CA ALA A 180 14.17 31.52 4.00
C ALA A 180 15.62 31.60 3.52
N GLN A 181 16.51 30.75 4.02
CA GLN A 181 17.88 30.64 3.51
C GLN A 181 17.91 30.05 2.09
N ALA A 182 17.12 29.00 1.83
CA ALA A 182 17.00 28.42 0.50
C ALA A 182 16.55 29.46 -0.53
N ARG A 183 15.61 30.36 -0.18
CA ARG A 183 15.15 31.44 -1.08
C ARG A 183 16.22 32.47 -1.47
N LYS A 184 17.37 32.51 -0.81
CA LYS A 184 18.46 33.45 -1.11
C LYS A 184 19.41 32.95 -2.20
N LEU A 185 19.27 31.69 -2.63
CA LEU A 185 19.98 31.06 -3.75
C LEU A 185 19.11 31.08 -5.02
#